data_AF-R9BSA8-F1
#
_entry.id   AF-R9BSA8-F1
#
_cell.length_a   1.000
_cell.length_b   1.000
_cell.length_c   1.000
_cell.angle_alpha   90.00
_cell.angle_beta   90.00
_cell.angle_gamma   90.00
#
_symmetry.space_group_name_H-M   'P 1'
#
loop_
_entity.id
_entity.type
_entity.pdbx_description
1 polymer ?
#
loop_
_entity_poly.entity_id
_entity_poly.type
_entity_poly.pdbx_seq_one_letter_code
_entity_poly.pdbx_strand_id
1 'polypeptide(L)' 'MEKRLSVIMEKIVLEKNFKIYGTYENPLFLVKDVSTWRDYSNGNVSKLVNLVDEEEKVRNIITTPGGNQES' A
#
# COMPACT_ATOMS: atom_id res chain seq x y z
N MET A 1 -2.93 19.85 -2.83
CA MET A 1 -3.66 19.46 -1.60
C MET A 1 -3.16 18.08 -1.21
N GLU A 2 -2.46 17.93 -0.09
CA GLU A 2 -1.87 16.64 0.31
C GLU A 2 -2.97 15.61 0.57
N LYS A 3 -3.01 14.52 -0.20
CA LYS A 3 -3.95 13.42 0.02
C LYS A 3 -3.43 12.57 1.17
N ARG A 4 -3.85 12.89 2.41
CA ARG A 4 -3.43 12.15 3.62
C ARG A 4 -4.28 10.89 3.76
N LEU A 5 -3.64 9.71 3.76
CA LEU A 5 -4.30 8.45 4.10
C LEU A 5 -4.62 8.44 5.61
N SER A 6 -5.90 8.33 5.94
CA SER A 6 -6.37 8.15 7.32
C SER A 6 -6.64 6.68 7.59
N VAL A 7 -6.36 6.24 8.82
CA VAL A 7 -6.76 4.91 9.30
C VAL A 7 -8.25 4.97 9.63
N ILE A 8 -9.03 4.05 9.06
CA ILE A 8 -10.47 3.95 9.33
C ILE A 8 -10.79 2.88 10.37
N MET A 9 -9.95 1.85 10.46
CA MET A 9 -10.17 0.70 11.35
C MET A 9 -8.84 0.00 11.64
N GLU A 10 -8.73 -0.56 12.84
CA GLU A 10 -7.72 -1.55 13.19
C GLU A 10 -8.40 -2.85 13.60
N LYS A 11 -8.01 -3.97 12.98
CA LYS A 11 -8.62 -5.28 13.26
C LYS A 11 -7.61 -6.41 13.05
N ILE A 12 -7.75 -7.47 13.84
CA ILE A 12 -7.02 -8.71 13.62
C ILE A 12 -7.68 -9.47 12.47
N VAL A 13 -6.90 -9.71 11.40
CA VAL A 13 -7.29 -10.51 10.24
C VAL A 13 -6.21 -11.56 10.03
N LEU A 14 -6.61 -12.84 9.99
CA LEU A 14 -5.70 -13.99 9.84
C LEU A 14 -4.49 -13.90 10.80
N GLU A 15 -4.79 -13.71 12.09
CA GLU A 15 -3.81 -13.67 13.19
C GLU A 15 -2.79 -12.52 13.13
N LYS A 16 -2.99 -11.54 12.24
CA LYS A 16 -2.19 -10.32 12.16
C LYS A 16 -3.04 -9.08 12.39
N ASN A 17 -2.46 -8.08 13.06
CA ASN A 17 -3.10 -6.78 13.21
C ASN A 17 -2.98 -5.98 11.92
N PHE A 18 -4.11 -5.62 11.33
CA PHE A 18 -4.18 -4.76 10.14
C PHE A 18 -4.69 -3.38 10.50
N LYS A 19 -4.01 -2.37 9.96
CA LYS A 19 -4.53 -1.02 9.83
C LYS A 19 -5.14 -0.89 8.45
N ILE A 20 -6.44 -0.60 8.41
CA ILE A 20 -7.21 -0.40 7.19
C ILE A 20 -7.31 1.11 6.94
N TYR A 21 -7.04 1.52 5.72
CA TYR A 21 -7.03 2.92 5.28
C TYR A 21 -8.13 3.17 4.25
N GLY A 22 -8.35 4.43 3.85
CA GLY A 22 -9.29 4.77 2.77
C GLY A 22 -10.71 4.97 3.30
N THR A 23 -11.69 4.24 2.76
CA THR A 23 -13.10 4.30 3.19
C THR A 23 -13.67 2.90 3.39
N TYR A 24 -14.85 2.78 4.00
CA TYR A 24 -15.52 1.48 4.14
C TYR A 24 -15.93 0.86 2.81
N GLU A 25 -16.22 1.69 1.79
CA GLU A 25 -16.55 1.25 0.44
C GLU A 25 -15.31 0.84 -0.35
N ASN A 26 -14.17 1.52 -0.12
CA ASN A 26 -12.90 1.25 -0.77
C ASN A 26 -11.78 1.12 0.28
N PRO A 27 -11.71 -0.02 0.99
CA PRO A 27 -10.70 -0.25 2.00
C PRO A 27 -9.34 -0.47 1.36
N LEU A 28 -8.33 0.23 1.86
CA LEU A 28 -6.96 0.15 1.40
C LEU A 28 -6.10 -0.59 2.43
N PHE A 29 -5.29 -1.51 1.95
CA PHE A 29 -4.36 -2.29 2.76
C PHE A 29 -2.92 -1.97 2.39
N LEU A 30 -2.06 -1.95 3.40
CA LEU A 30 -0.65 -1.70 3.18
C LEU A 30 0.05 -2.99 2.74
N VAL A 31 0.67 -2.96 1.55
CA VAL A 31 1.25 -4.17 0.94
C VAL A 31 2.38 -4.77 1.79
N LYS A 32 3.07 -3.97 2.60
CA LYS A 32 4.10 -4.47 3.53
C LYS A 32 3.53 -5.42 4.59
N ASP A 33 2.29 -5.19 5.01
CA ASP A 33 1.64 -5.98 6.06
C ASP A 33 1.12 -7.30 5.46
N VAL A 34 0.76 -7.28 4.17
CA VAL A 34 0.38 -8.47 3.39
C VAL A 34 1.60 -9.28 2.96
N SER A 35 2.74 -8.65 2.67
CA SER A 35 3.95 -9.35 2.21
C SER A 35 4.53 -10.29 3.26
N THR A 36 4.30 -10.01 4.55
CA THR A 36 4.72 -10.87 5.66
C THR A 36 4.08 -12.25 5.63
N TRP A 37 2.96 -12.46 4.93
CA TRP A 37 2.36 -13.80 4.78
C TRP A 37 3.05 -14.70 3.78
N ARG A 38 3.76 -14.14 2.80
CA ARG A 38 4.37 -14.93 1.72
C ARG A 38 5.89 -15.05 1.79
N ASP A 39 6.50 -14.67 2.90
CA ASP A 39 7.97 -14.65 3.07
C ASP A 39 8.69 -13.90 1.93
N TYR A 40 7.99 -12.95 1.31
CA TYR A 40 8.58 -12.12 0.27
C TYR A 40 9.57 -11.17 0.94
N SER A 41 10.84 -11.25 0.55
CA SER A 41 11.87 -10.36 1.06
C SER A 41 11.45 -8.90 0.88
N ASN A 42 11.71 -8.05 1.89
CA ASN A 42 11.32 -6.64 1.92
C ASN A 42 11.72 -5.85 0.63
N GLY A 43 12.69 -6.34 -0.14
CA GLY A 43 13.10 -5.76 -1.43
C GLY A 43 12.13 -6.00 -2.59
N ASN A 44 11.13 -6.89 -2.46
CA ASN A 44 10.19 -7.25 -3.52
C ASN A 44 8.73 -6.87 -3.23
N VAL A 45 8.46 -6.15 -2.15
CA VAL A 45 7.09 -5.74 -1.77
C VAL A 45 6.41 -4.92 -2.87
N SER A 46 7.18 -4.08 -3.58
CA SER A 46 6.69 -3.29 -4.72
C SER A 46 6.18 -4.15 -5.88
N LYS A 47 6.68 -5.38 -6.03
CA LYS A 47 6.24 -6.33 -7.06
C LYS A 47 4.91 -6.99 -6.70
N LEU A 48 4.54 -7.10 -5.42
CA LEU A 48 3.22 -7.58 -5.03
C LEU A 48 2.11 -6.63 -5.51
N VAL A 49 2.41 -5.33 -5.58
CA VAL A 49 1.52 -4.33 -6.18
C VAL A 49 1.28 -4.61 -7.68
N ASN A 50 2.18 -5.31 -8.38
CA ASN A 50 1.94 -5.67 -9.79
C ASN A 50 0.92 -6.80 -9.96
N LEU A 51 0.60 -7.55 -8.90
CA LEU A 51 -0.40 -8.62 -8.95
C LEU A 51 -1.83 -8.10 -8.82
N VAL A 52 -1.97 -6.82 -8.46
CA VAL A 52 -3.25 -6.13 -8.29
C VAL A 52 -3.51 -5.28 -9.53
N ASP A 53 -4.77 -5.22 -9.96
CA ASP A 53 -5.20 -4.42 -11.10
C ASP A 53 -4.89 -2.93 -10.89
N GLU A 54 -4.59 -2.22 -11.98
CA GLU A 54 -4.18 -0.80 -11.93
C GLU A 54 -5.25 0.11 -11.30
N GLU A 55 -6.53 -0.24 -11.44
CA GLU A 55 -7.66 0.52 -10.89
C GLU A 55 -7.85 0.31 -9.38
N GLU A 56 -7.33 -0.80 -8.82
CA GLU A 56 -7.49 -1.16 -7.41
C GLU A 56 -6.28 -0.77 -6.55
N LYS A 57 -5.20 -0.27 -7.17
CA LYS A 57 -3.95 0.02 -6.47
C LYS A 57 -3.58 1.49 -6.49
N VAL A 58 -2.92 1.91 -5.41
CA VAL A 58 -2.36 3.26 -5.28
C VAL A 58 -0.88 3.16 -4.98
N ARG A 59 -0.06 3.89 -5.76
CA ARG A 59 1.37 4.04 -5.53
C ARG A 59 1.67 5.47 -5.11
N ASN A 60 2.39 5.63 -4.01
CA ASN A 60 2.96 6.92 -3.68
C ASN A 60 4.21 7.13 -4.53
N ILE A 61 4.16 8.08 -5.47
CA ILE A 61 5.32 8.45 -6.28
C ILE A 61 6.12 9.45 -5.46
N ILE A 62 7.17 8.96 -4.81
CA ILE A 62 8.16 9.83 -4.16
C ILE A 62 9.12 10.26 -5.26
N THR A 63 9.01 11.50 -5.72
CA THR A 63 10.00 12.12 -6.61
C THR A 63 11.29 12.30 -5.80
N THR A 64 12.24 11.39 -5.95
CA THR A 64 13.60 11.62 -5.48
C THR A 64 14.27 12.60 -6.44
N PRO A 65 15.11 13.54 -5.95
CA PRO A 65 15.77 14.56 -6.78
C PRO A 65 16.74 14.02 -7.85
N GLY A 66 16.79 12.70 -8.09
CA GLY A 66 17.56 12.07 -9.15
C GLY A 66 16.73 11.44 -10.28
N GLY A 67 15.39 11.55 -10.24
CA GLY A 67 14.50 11.04 -11.28
C GLY A 67 14.13 12.11 -12.32
N ASN A 68 13.72 11.70 -13.54
CA ASN A 68 13.27 12.61 -14.59
C ASN A 68 11.99 13.34 -14.16
N GLN A 69 12.13 14.57 -13.67
CA GLN A 69 11.01 15.44 -13.32
C GLN A 69 10.54 16.14 -14.59
N GLU A 70 9.25 16.01 -14.93
CA GLU A 70 8.65 16.87 -15.94
C GLU A 70 8.71 18.32 -15.45
N SER A 71 9.14 19.25 -16.31
CA SER A 71 9.22 20.70 -16.02
C SER A 71 7.87 21.38 -16.06
#